data_AF-A0A9R0YZ06-F1
#
_entry.id   AF-A0A9R0YZ06-F1
#
_cell.length_a   1.000
_cell.length_b   1.000
_cell.length_c   1.000
_cell.angle_alpha   90.00
_cell.angle_beta   90.00
_cell.angle_gamma   90.00
#
_symmetry.space_group_name_H-M   'P 1'
#
loop_
_entity.id
_entity.type
_entity.pdbx_description
1 polymer ?
#
loop_
_entity_poly.entity_id
_entity_poly.type
_entity_poly.pdbx_seq_one_letter_code
_entity_poly.pdbx_strand_id
1 'polypeptide(L)'
;MLKLSELLGKTAISNLHLNFRCEKIWVKPEGRKQLLPVFRKLSFVNLFNISEEYDLNWTMFILQGAPTLKELCITVRDHLCEMTKGKRRYMHEFSEEKDKGLEWEPSALDFNHHSLAELCIYGFRAEDKFVRYARNIMEAAVNLVAVNLYKNPGCEKCKRRLPSGWTWTEMLLIRDKISKGMSSNVGVRFPS
;
A
#
# COMPACT_ATOMS: atom_id res chain seq x y z
N MET A 1 -9.02 -15.47 -5.36
CA MET A 1 -8.75 -14.12 -4.79
C MET A 1 -10.06 -13.32 -4.67
N LEU A 2 -10.22 -12.48 -3.65
CA LEU A 2 -11.42 -11.67 -3.39
C LEU A 2 -11.42 -10.38 -4.21
N LYS A 3 -12.57 -10.02 -4.79
CA LYS A 3 -12.80 -8.73 -5.46
C LYS A 3 -13.53 -7.77 -4.53
N LEU A 4 -13.00 -6.56 -4.38
CA LEU A 4 -13.57 -5.53 -3.52
C LEU A 4 -14.88 -4.99 -4.10
N SER A 5 -15.00 -4.89 -5.43
CA SER A 5 -16.25 -4.46 -6.07
C SER A 5 -17.43 -5.40 -5.78
N GLU A 6 -17.18 -6.71 -5.80
CA GLU A 6 -18.20 -7.73 -5.51
C GLU A 6 -18.55 -7.74 -4.01
N LEU A 7 -17.54 -7.66 -3.12
CA LEU A 7 -17.75 -7.65 -1.67
C LEU A 7 -18.55 -6.42 -1.21
N LEU A 8 -18.26 -5.24 -1.77
CA LEU A 8 -18.92 -3.98 -1.39
C LEU A 8 -20.25 -3.77 -2.14
N GLY A 9 -20.47 -4.51 -3.23
CA GLY A 9 -21.66 -4.42 -4.06
C GLY A 9 -21.86 -3.03 -4.64
N LYS A 10 -22.94 -2.34 -4.23
CA LYS A 10 -23.27 -0.97 -4.66
C LYS A 10 -22.97 0.10 -3.61
N THR A 11 -22.32 -0.29 -2.51
CA THR A 11 -22.06 0.60 -1.38
C THR A 11 -20.82 1.44 -1.66
N ALA A 12 -21.01 2.76 -1.76
CA ALA A 12 -19.88 3.69 -1.86
C ALA A 12 -19.31 3.94 -0.47
N ILE A 13 -18.02 3.63 -0.29
CA ILE A 13 -17.31 3.80 0.98
C ILE A 13 -16.39 5.02 0.93
N SER A 14 -16.14 5.64 2.08
CA SER A 14 -15.20 6.75 2.24
C SER A 14 -13.87 6.33 2.88
N ASN A 15 -13.88 5.25 3.66
CA ASN A 15 -12.71 4.72 4.37
C ASN A 15 -12.61 3.21 4.13
N LEU A 16 -11.41 2.73 3.82
CA LEU A 16 -11.15 1.30 3.62
C LEU A 16 -9.99 0.85 4.51
N HIS A 17 -10.24 -0.14 5.37
CA HIS A 17 -9.23 -0.74 6.24
C HIS A 17 -9.11 -2.22 5.91
N LEU A 18 -7.95 -2.66 5.42
CA LEU A 18 -7.69 -4.05 5.08
C LEU A 18 -6.53 -4.60 5.90
N ASN A 19 -6.77 -5.66 6.65
CA ASN A 19 -5.72 -6.34 7.43
C ASN A 19 -5.30 -7.63 6.72
N PHE A 20 -4.07 -7.65 6.21
CA PHE A 20 -3.49 -8.79 5.50
C PHE A 20 -2.91 -9.85 6.43
N ARG A 21 -2.77 -9.56 7.73
CA ARG A 21 -2.31 -10.52 8.75
C ARG A 21 -0.99 -11.21 8.41
N CYS A 22 -0.11 -10.59 7.63
CA CYS A 22 1.11 -11.19 7.07
C CYS A 22 0.84 -12.47 6.24
N GLU A 23 -0.39 -12.65 5.74
CA GLU A 23 -0.78 -13.75 4.85
C GLU A 23 -0.58 -13.36 3.37
N LYS A 24 -0.84 -14.31 2.47
CA LYS A 24 -0.82 -14.06 1.03
C LYS A 24 -1.79 -12.92 0.68
N ILE A 25 -1.44 -12.12 -0.32
CA ILE A 25 -2.34 -11.09 -0.87
C ILE A 25 -3.61 -11.78 -1.38
N TRP A 26 -4.70 -11.61 -0.64
CA TRP A 26 -5.98 -12.26 -0.91
C TRP A 26 -6.91 -11.38 -1.75
N VAL A 27 -6.58 -10.10 -1.94
CA VAL A 27 -7.32 -9.14 -2.77
C VAL A 27 -6.86 -9.23 -4.22
N LYS A 28 -7.80 -9.43 -5.15
CA LYS A 28 -7.58 -9.34 -6.59
C LYS A 28 -7.52 -7.87 -7.00
N PRO A 29 -6.45 -7.41 -7.68
CA PRO A 29 -6.48 -6.12 -8.37
C PRO A 29 -7.58 -6.08 -9.43
N GLU A 30 -8.33 -4.98 -9.45
CA GLU A 30 -9.47 -4.76 -10.35
C GLU A 30 -9.29 -3.45 -11.13
N GLY A 31 -9.86 -3.40 -12.33
CA GLY A 31 -9.84 -2.20 -13.16
C GLY A 31 -10.67 -1.04 -12.60
N ARG A 32 -10.40 0.17 -13.10
CA ARG A 32 -11.12 1.40 -12.73
C ARG A 32 -12.63 1.28 -12.91
N LYS A 33 -13.11 0.62 -13.98
CA LYS A 33 -14.54 0.48 -14.27
C LYS A 33 -15.28 -0.29 -13.15
N GLN A 34 -14.64 -1.32 -12.62
CA GLN A 34 -15.17 -2.16 -11.55
C GLN A 34 -15.14 -1.44 -10.20
N LEU A 35 -14.07 -0.69 -9.93
CA LEU A 35 -13.88 -0.03 -8.63
C LEU A 35 -14.60 1.31 -8.49
N LEU A 36 -14.74 2.09 -9.57
CA LEU A 36 -15.30 3.44 -9.50
C LEU A 36 -16.68 3.50 -8.80
N PRO A 37 -17.63 2.58 -9.00
CA PRO A 37 -18.92 2.61 -8.31
C PRO A 37 -18.82 2.58 -6.78
N VAL A 38 -17.85 1.81 -6.24
CA VAL A 38 -17.66 1.61 -4.79
C VAL A 38 -16.62 2.58 -4.20
N PHE A 39 -15.65 3.03 -5.00
CA PHE A 39 -14.53 3.88 -4.57
C PHE A 39 -14.67 5.36 -4.95
N ARG A 40 -15.74 5.78 -5.62
CA ARG A 40 -15.98 7.20 -5.98
C ARG A 40 -15.90 8.19 -4.82
N LYS A 41 -16.15 7.74 -3.58
CA LYS A 41 -16.08 8.56 -2.35
C LYS A 41 -14.90 8.21 -1.46
N LEU A 42 -14.06 7.25 -1.86
CA LEU A 42 -13.00 6.70 -1.02
C LEU A 42 -11.89 7.75 -0.88
N SER A 43 -11.76 8.30 0.33
CA SER A 43 -10.79 9.34 0.65
C SER A 43 -9.61 8.83 1.47
N PHE A 44 -9.76 7.71 2.16
CA PHE A 44 -8.71 7.15 3.02
C PHE A 44 -8.63 5.62 2.88
N VAL A 45 -7.42 5.12 2.72
CA VAL A 45 -7.13 3.69 2.65
C VAL A 45 -6.02 3.36 3.63
N ASN A 46 -6.22 2.30 4.41
CA ASN A 46 -5.22 1.78 5.31
C ASN A 46 -5.06 0.26 5.14
N LEU A 47 -3.88 -0.14 4.67
CA LEU A 47 -3.51 -1.53 4.43
C LEU A 47 -2.54 -1.98 5.53
N PHE A 48 -2.99 -2.85 6.43
CA PHE A 48 -2.22 -3.26 7.59
C PHE A 48 -1.65 -4.65 7.43
N ASN A 49 -0.48 -4.86 8.06
CA ASN A 49 0.16 -6.15 8.20
C ASN A 49 0.42 -6.85 6.86
N ILE A 50 0.94 -6.10 5.89
CA ILE A 50 1.46 -6.68 4.65
C ILE A 50 2.83 -7.31 4.98
N SER A 51 3.07 -8.54 4.53
CA SER A 51 4.41 -9.15 4.66
C SER A 51 5.43 -8.39 3.83
N GLU A 52 6.62 -8.17 4.38
CA GLU A 52 7.71 -7.53 3.64
C GLU A 52 8.17 -8.28 2.39
N GLU A 53 7.79 -9.55 2.25
CA GLU A 53 8.09 -10.36 1.06
C GLU A 53 7.33 -9.87 -0.19
N TYR A 54 6.23 -9.12 -0.02
CA TYR A 54 5.41 -8.64 -1.13
C TYR A 54 5.84 -7.24 -1.61
N ASP A 55 5.86 -7.07 -2.92
CA ASP A 55 5.92 -5.75 -3.57
C ASP A 55 4.62 -4.99 -3.26
N LEU A 56 4.68 -3.66 -3.15
CA LEU A 56 3.51 -2.82 -2.87
C LEU A 56 2.83 -2.29 -4.15
N ASN A 57 3.43 -2.47 -5.32
CA ASN A 57 2.92 -1.98 -6.61
C ASN A 57 1.54 -2.53 -6.96
N TRP A 58 1.17 -3.71 -6.45
CA TRP A 58 -0.18 -4.24 -6.66
C TRP A 58 -1.25 -3.29 -6.10
N THR A 59 -0.94 -2.40 -5.16
CA THR A 59 -1.88 -1.42 -4.59
C THR A 59 -2.22 -0.26 -5.53
N MET A 60 -1.52 -0.11 -6.65
CA MET A 60 -1.77 0.95 -7.64
C MET A 60 -3.19 0.91 -8.23
N PHE A 61 -3.82 -0.28 -8.28
CA PHE A 61 -5.21 -0.40 -8.71
C PHE A 61 -6.18 0.41 -7.83
N ILE A 62 -5.86 0.61 -6.54
CA ILE A 62 -6.65 1.43 -5.62
C ILE A 62 -6.63 2.88 -6.08
N LEU A 63 -5.44 3.43 -6.40
CA LEU A 63 -5.31 4.79 -6.93
C LEU A 63 -6.12 4.94 -8.23
N GLN A 64 -6.00 3.97 -9.15
CA GLN A 64 -6.70 4.01 -10.43
C GLN A 64 -8.22 3.98 -10.28
N GLY A 65 -8.74 3.22 -9.30
CA GLY A 65 -10.16 3.08 -9.00
C GLY A 65 -10.75 4.15 -8.10
N ALA A 66 -9.94 4.86 -7.32
CA ALA A 66 -10.37 5.81 -6.29
C ALA A 66 -9.92 7.25 -6.61
N PRO A 67 -10.68 8.00 -7.45
CA PRO A 67 -10.28 9.33 -7.89
C PRO A 67 -10.24 10.39 -6.78
N THR A 68 -10.91 10.13 -5.64
CA THR A 68 -11.02 11.04 -4.50
C THR A 68 -10.11 10.66 -3.32
N LEU A 69 -9.26 9.65 -3.50
CA LEU A 69 -8.34 9.17 -2.47
C LEU A 69 -7.37 10.29 -2.08
N LYS A 70 -7.35 10.66 -0.80
CA LYS A 70 -6.48 11.72 -0.26
C LYS A 70 -5.28 11.15 0.46
N GLU A 71 -5.44 10.02 1.13
CA GLU A 71 -4.38 9.43 1.94
C GLU A 71 -4.36 7.89 1.80
N LEU A 72 -3.16 7.37 1.56
CA LEU A 72 -2.87 5.94 1.51
C LEU A 72 -1.85 5.58 2.59
N CYS A 73 -2.29 4.81 3.58
CA CYS A 73 -1.47 4.25 4.64
C CYS A 73 -1.17 2.77 4.38
N ILE A 74 0.09 2.36 4.52
CA ILE A 74 0.52 0.97 4.39
C ILE A 74 1.43 0.60 5.56
N THR A 75 1.12 -0.50 6.24
CA THR A 75 1.97 -1.08 7.30
C THR A 75 2.57 -2.40 6.84
N VAL A 76 3.89 -2.40 6.66
CA VAL A 76 4.72 -3.55 6.32
C VAL A 76 5.26 -4.20 7.60
N ARG A 77 5.29 -5.53 7.64
CA ARG A 77 5.76 -6.34 8.77
C ARG A 77 6.86 -7.30 8.33
N ASP A 78 7.90 -7.38 9.15
CA ASP A 78 9.07 -8.26 8.98
C ASP A 78 9.00 -9.54 9.84
N HIS A 79 7.80 -9.84 10.34
CA HIS A 79 7.55 -10.98 11.20
C HIS A 79 6.14 -11.50 10.97
N LEU A 80 5.95 -12.81 11.20
CA LEU A 80 4.70 -13.52 10.95
C LEU A 80 3.80 -13.59 12.20
N CYS A 81 3.90 -12.62 13.11
CA CYS A 81 3.14 -12.68 14.38
C CYS A 81 1.64 -12.40 14.20
N GLU A 82 1.28 -11.72 13.13
CA GLU A 82 -0.12 -11.52 12.75
C GLU A 82 -0.72 -12.70 11.98
N MET A 83 0.14 -13.59 11.47
CA MET A 83 -0.28 -14.72 10.66
C MET A 83 -1.16 -15.66 11.46
N THR A 84 -2.35 -15.96 10.93
CA THR A 84 -3.24 -16.94 11.53
C THR A 84 -2.53 -18.29 11.51
N LYS A 85 -2.49 -19.02 12.63
CA LYS A 85 -1.88 -20.36 12.73
C LYS A 85 -2.95 -21.45 12.85
N GLY A 86 -2.60 -22.68 12.44
CA GLY A 86 -3.43 -23.88 12.66
C GLY A 86 -4.74 -23.91 11.87
N LYS A 87 -5.74 -24.65 12.38
CA LYS A 87 -7.03 -24.95 11.71
C LYS A 87 -7.79 -23.71 11.21
N ARG A 88 -7.56 -22.53 11.81
CA ARG A 88 -8.17 -21.25 11.39
C ARG A 88 -7.68 -20.75 10.02
N ARG A 89 -6.52 -21.21 9.53
CA ARG A 89 -6.07 -20.93 8.15
C ARG A 89 -7.03 -21.50 7.11
N TYR A 90 -7.59 -22.69 7.38
CA TYR A 90 -8.49 -23.39 6.47
C TYR A 90 -9.95 -22.91 6.56
N MET A 91 -10.28 -22.01 7.49
CA MET A 91 -11.61 -21.39 7.56
C MET A 91 -11.75 -20.20 6.60
N HIS A 92 -10.65 -19.67 6.10
CA HIS A 92 -10.62 -18.56 5.14
C HIS A 92 -10.09 -19.09 3.80
N GLU A 93 -10.85 -19.99 3.18
CA GLU A 93 -10.55 -20.47 1.81
C GLU A 93 -10.79 -19.33 0.80
N PHE A 94 -9.81 -18.45 0.66
CA PHE A 94 -9.70 -17.64 -0.55
C PHE A 94 -9.16 -18.56 -1.64
N SER A 95 -10.05 -18.99 -2.55
CA SER A 95 -9.79 -19.90 -3.67
C SER A 95 -8.35 -19.77 -4.22
N GLU A 96 -7.64 -20.91 -4.24
CA GLU A 96 -6.34 -21.12 -4.89
C GLU A 96 -6.43 -21.18 -6.42
N GLU A 97 -7.61 -20.94 -7.00
CA GLU A 97 -7.76 -20.94 -8.45
C GLU A 97 -6.87 -19.86 -9.07
N LYS A 98 -5.99 -20.31 -9.96
CA LYS A 98 -5.28 -19.43 -10.89
C LYS A 98 -6.33 -18.68 -11.69
N ASP A 99 -6.48 -17.42 -11.34
CA ASP A 99 -7.41 -16.52 -11.99
C ASP A 99 -7.12 -16.49 -13.49
N LYS A 100 -8.16 -16.65 -14.31
CA LYS A 100 -8.07 -16.58 -15.77
C LYS A 100 -7.90 -15.12 -16.19
N GLY A 101 -6.70 -14.58 -15.95
CA GLY A 101 -6.00 -13.59 -16.76
C GLY A 101 -6.71 -12.29 -17.18
N LEU A 102 -7.84 -11.90 -16.59
CA LEU A 102 -8.56 -10.71 -17.02
C LEU A 102 -8.68 -9.62 -15.94
N GLU A 103 -8.15 -8.46 -16.35
CA GLU A 103 -8.48 -7.07 -16.02
C GLU A 103 -7.83 -6.41 -14.79
N TRP A 104 -6.50 -6.53 -14.69
CA TRP A 104 -5.69 -5.38 -14.30
C TRP A 104 -4.49 -5.26 -15.25
N GLU A 105 -4.62 -4.39 -16.26
CA GLU A 105 -3.45 -3.91 -17.00
C GLU A 105 -2.83 -2.77 -16.20
N PRO A 106 -1.50 -2.79 -15.94
CA PRO A 106 -0.80 -1.61 -15.43
C PRO A 106 -1.19 -0.44 -16.32
N SER A 107 -1.67 0.66 -15.72
CA SER A 107 -2.12 1.80 -16.53
C SER A 107 -1.01 2.28 -17.43
N ALA A 108 -1.43 2.79 -18.60
CA ALA A 108 -0.59 3.47 -19.57
C ALA A 108 0.37 4.44 -18.90
N LEU A 109 1.51 4.69 -19.56
CA LEU A 109 2.60 5.59 -19.16
C LEU A 109 2.16 7.01 -18.70
N ASP A 110 0.88 7.36 -18.81
CA ASP A 110 0.29 8.67 -18.56
C ASP A 110 -0.76 8.70 -17.42
N PHE A 111 -0.83 7.69 -16.53
CA PHE A 111 -1.78 7.71 -15.42
C PHE A 111 -1.43 8.79 -14.37
N ASN A 112 -2.34 9.75 -14.21
CA ASN A 112 -2.24 10.81 -13.22
C ASN A 112 -3.39 10.75 -12.20
N HIS A 113 -3.03 10.72 -10.92
CA HIS A 113 -3.91 10.84 -9.77
C HIS A 113 -3.83 12.28 -9.22
N HIS A 114 -4.98 12.91 -9.07
CA HIS A 114 -5.07 14.34 -8.74
C HIS A 114 -5.53 14.62 -7.31
N SER A 115 -5.85 13.61 -6.51
CA SER A 115 -6.38 13.83 -5.15
C SER A 115 -5.46 13.32 -4.05
N LEU A 116 -4.57 12.38 -4.35
CA LEU A 116 -3.69 11.80 -3.34
C LEU A 116 -2.70 12.87 -2.86
N ALA A 117 -2.82 13.24 -1.58
CA ALA A 117 -1.98 14.23 -0.92
C ALA A 117 -0.90 13.56 -0.06
N GLU A 118 -1.19 12.42 0.56
CA GLU A 118 -0.25 11.76 1.47
C GLU A 118 -0.12 10.25 1.23
N LEU A 119 1.13 9.79 1.19
CA LEU A 119 1.50 8.39 1.28
C LEU A 119 2.20 8.15 2.62
N CYS A 120 1.72 7.20 3.42
CA CYS A 120 2.34 6.80 4.67
C CYS A 120 2.78 5.33 4.59
N ILE A 121 4.07 5.05 4.81
CA ILE A 121 4.59 3.68 4.86
C ILE A 121 5.22 3.43 6.24
N TYR A 122 4.60 2.53 7.00
CA TYR A 122 5.11 2.02 8.27
C TYR A 122 5.89 0.73 8.04
N GLY A 123 7.04 0.61 8.72
CA GLY A 123 7.95 -0.49 8.47
C GLY A 123 8.74 -0.34 7.17
N PHE A 124 8.95 0.90 6.71
CA PHE A 124 9.73 1.16 5.51
C PHE A 124 11.18 0.68 5.70
N ARG A 125 11.71 0.02 4.67
CA ARG A 125 13.13 -0.36 4.55
C ARG A 125 13.68 0.24 3.27
N ALA A 126 14.96 0.64 3.27
CA ALA A 126 15.64 1.22 2.13
C ALA A 126 15.99 0.20 1.00
N GLU A 127 15.11 -0.77 0.81
CA GLU A 127 15.16 -1.81 -0.23
C GLU A 127 14.56 -1.29 -1.54
N ASP A 128 15.08 -1.77 -2.66
CA ASP A 128 14.73 -1.26 -3.99
C ASP A 128 13.24 -1.36 -4.32
N LYS A 129 12.52 -2.36 -3.80
CA LYS A 129 11.08 -2.52 -4.03
C LYS A 129 10.24 -1.42 -3.37
N PHE A 130 10.60 -1.00 -2.16
CA PHE A 130 9.87 0.06 -1.44
C PHE A 130 10.24 1.44 -1.98
N VAL A 131 11.51 1.64 -2.35
CA VAL A 131 11.96 2.85 -3.04
C VAL A 131 11.24 2.99 -4.39
N ARG A 132 11.21 1.92 -5.19
CA ARG A 132 10.51 1.90 -6.48
C ARG A 132 9.02 2.20 -6.31
N TYR A 133 8.37 1.60 -5.33
CA TYR A 133 6.96 1.87 -5.06
C TYR A 133 6.71 3.35 -4.70
N ALA A 134 7.52 3.93 -3.81
CA ALA A 134 7.40 5.36 -3.46
C ALA A 134 7.58 6.26 -4.69
N ARG A 135 8.55 5.95 -5.56
CA ARG A 135 8.77 6.66 -6.82
C ARG A 135 7.58 6.54 -7.77
N ASN A 136 7.04 5.34 -7.94
CA ASN A 136 5.85 5.10 -8.77
C ASN A 136 4.64 5.92 -8.28
N ILE A 137 4.45 6.03 -6.96
CA ILE A 137 3.39 6.89 -6.39
C ILE A 137 3.68 8.37 -6.64
N MET A 138 4.92 8.82 -6.46
CA MET A 138 5.33 10.21 -6.72
C MET A 138 5.20 10.61 -8.19
N GLU A 139 5.40 9.69 -9.12
CA GLU A 139 5.20 9.90 -10.56
C GLU A 139 3.71 9.92 -10.91
N ALA A 140 2.93 9.00 -10.34
CA ALA A 140 1.51 8.90 -10.64
C ALA A 140 0.67 9.99 -9.95
N ALA A 141 1.04 10.50 -8.77
CA ALA A 141 0.23 11.42 -7.98
C ALA A 141 0.72 12.87 -8.10
N VAL A 142 0.09 13.63 -8.99
CA VAL A 142 0.50 15.00 -9.35
C VAL A 142 0.40 15.98 -8.19
N ASN A 143 -0.60 15.78 -7.31
CA ASN A 143 -0.85 16.65 -6.15
C ASN A 143 -0.33 16.05 -4.83
N LEU A 144 0.57 15.07 -4.92
CA LEU A 144 1.18 14.48 -3.73
C LEU A 144 1.99 15.55 -2.99
N VAL A 145 1.72 15.70 -1.70
CA VAL A 145 2.38 16.67 -0.82
C VAL A 145 3.53 15.99 -0.09
N ALA A 146 3.30 14.78 0.42
CA ALA A 146 4.26 14.11 1.27
C ALA A 146 4.29 12.58 1.10
N VAL A 147 5.50 12.04 1.22
CA VAL A 147 5.76 10.63 1.48
C VAL A 147 6.32 10.54 2.90
N ASN A 148 5.51 10.04 3.83
CA ASN A 148 5.84 9.87 5.24
C ASN A 148 6.36 8.44 5.48
N LEU A 149 7.64 8.32 5.82
CA LEU A 149 8.31 7.04 6.03
C LEU A 149 8.55 6.81 7.50
N TYR A 150 7.90 5.79 8.05
CA TYR A 150 8.02 5.41 9.45
C TYR A 150 8.83 4.12 9.57
N LYS A 151 9.68 4.05 10.59
CA LYS A 151 10.28 2.77 10.99
C LYS A 151 9.18 1.81 11.44
N ASN A 152 9.53 0.53 11.51
CA ASN A 152 8.61 -0.50 11.97
C ASN A 152 8.17 -0.17 13.41
N PRO A 153 6.85 -0.06 13.70
CA PRO A 153 6.34 0.36 15.01
C PRO A 153 6.54 -0.70 16.11
N GLY A 154 7.27 -1.77 15.83
CA GLY A 154 7.47 -2.89 16.74
C GLY A 154 6.26 -3.83 16.76
N CYS A 155 6.38 -4.90 17.56
CA CYS A 155 5.32 -5.89 17.71
C CYS A 155 5.19 -6.33 19.16
N GLU A 156 4.00 -6.13 19.71
CA GLU A 156 3.67 -6.53 21.09
C GLU A 156 3.73 -8.05 21.29
N LYS A 157 3.27 -8.83 20.29
CA LYS A 157 3.21 -10.30 20.38
C LYS A 157 4.57 -10.96 20.54
N CYS A 158 5.58 -10.51 19.80
CA CYS A 158 6.94 -11.04 19.91
C CYS A 158 7.90 -10.14 20.69
N LYS A 159 7.39 -9.06 21.28
CA LYS A 159 8.17 -8.04 22.01
C LYS A 159 9.38 -7.52 21.21
N ARG A 160 9.34 -7.60 19.87
CA ARG A 160 10.40 -7.04 19.01
C ARG A 160 10.36 -5.53 19.16
N ARG A 161 11.39 -5.00 19.80
CA ARG A 161 11.70 -3.57 19.87
C ARG A 161 12.75 -3.30 18.81
N LEU A 162 12.43 -2.47 17.84
CA LEU A 162 13.39 -1.97 16.87
C LEU A 162 13.90 -0.60 17.34
N PRO A 163 15.09 -0.18 16.91
CA PRO A 163 15.60 1.16 17.21
C PRO A 163 14.55 2.20 16.85
N SER A 164 14.20 3.05 17.81
CA SER A 164 13.27 4.15 17.60
C SER A 164 13.95 5.21 16.74
N GLY A 165 13.27 5.61 15.66
CA GLY A 165 13.68 6.76 14.86
C GLY A 165 14.78 6.49 13.84
N TRP A 166 14.83 7.36 12.85
CA TRP A 166 15.79 7.34 11.77
C TRP A 166 17.08 8.04 12.17
N THR A 167 18.22 7.48 11.77
CA THR A 167 19.49 8.20 11.81
C THR A 167 19.55 9.22 10.66
N TRP A 168 20.30 10.30 10.84
CA TRP A 168 20.52 11.29 9.78
C TRP A 168 21.05 10.66 8.49
N THR A 169 21.98 9.70 8.59
CA THR A 169 22.54 8.97 7.44
C THR A 169 21.47 8.16 6.71
N GLU A 170 20.61 7.43 7.43
CA GLU A 170 19.49 6.70 6.80
C GLU A 170 18.54 7.66 6.08
N MET A 171 18.16 8.77 6.72
CA MET A 171 17.25 9.76 6.12
C MET A 171 17.82 10.33 4.82
N LEU A 172 19.11 10.70 4.81
CA LEU A 172 19.79 11.24 3.63
C LEU A 172 19.86 10.21 2.50
N LEU A 173 20.25 8.97 2.79
CA LEU A 173 20.34 7.90 1.79
C LEU A 173 18.98 7.55 1.18
N ILE A 174 17.93 7.48 2.00
CA ILE A 174 16.59 7.18 1.52
C ILE A 174 16.05 8.32 0.65
N ARG A 175 16.25 9.57 1.09
CA ARG A 175 15.83 10.74 0.31
C ARG A 175 16.55 10.80 -1.04
N ASP A 176 17.86 10.58 -1.06
CA ASP A 176 18.63 10.51 -2.31
C ASP A 176 18.07 9.41 -3.23
N LYS A 177 17.93 8.18 -2.72
CA LYS A 177 17.40 7.05 -3.51
C LYS A 177 16.01 7.32 -4.11
N ILE A 178 15.11 7.93 -3.34
CA ILE A 178 13.74 8.22 -3.80
C ILE A 178 13.78 9.35 -4.83
N SER A 179 14.40 10.48 -4.50
CA SER A 179 14.36 11.69 -5.31
C SER A 179 15.32 11.68 -6.51
N LYS A 180 16.25 10.71 -6.60
CA LYS A 180 17.24 10.65 -7.67
C LYS A 180 16.59 10.67 -9.06
N GLY A 181 16.97 11.68 -9.84
CA GLY A 181 16.49 11.87 -11.22
C GLY A 181 15.04 12.31 -11.34
N MET A 182 14.38 12.69 -10.25
CA MET A 182 13.00 13.17 -10.26
C MET A 182 12.95 14.70 -10.24
N SER A 183 12.02 15.29 -10.98
CA SER A 183 11.67 16.71 -10.92
C SER A 183 10.60 17.02 -9.86
N SER A 184 10.32 16.07 -8.97
CA SER A 184 9.23 16.15 -8.00
C SER A 184 9.61 16.97 -6.76
N ASN A 185 8.73 17.89 -6.36
CA ASN A 185 8.86 18.69 -5.13
C ASN A 185 8.22 18.02 -3.90
N VAL A 186 7.82 16.74 -4.01
CA VAL A 186 7.17 16.00 -2.92
C VAL A 186 8.09 15.90 -1.71
N GLY A 187 7.56 16.22 -0.52
CA GLY A 187 8.33 16.12 0.72
C GLY A 187 8.51 14.68 1.18
N VAL A 188 9.74 14.15 1.13
CA VAL A 188 10.09 12.87 1.79
C VAL A 188 10.40 13.13 3.26
N ARG A 189 9.46 12.73 4.13
CA ARG A 189 9.45 13.00 5.56
C ARG A 189 9.71 11.73 6.36
N PHE A 190 10.31 11.89 7.53
CA PHE A 190 10.67 10.82 8.44
C PHE A 190 10.12 11.11 9.83
N PRO A 191 8.78 11.00 10.03
CA PRO A 191 8.18 11.32 11.32
C PRO A 191 8.66 10.35 12.41
N SER A 192 8.59 10.80 13.65
CA SER A 192 9.01 10.05 14.85
C SER A 192 7.98 9.05 15.32
#